data_AF-A0A9J6H1M3-F1
#
_entry.id   AF-A0A9J6H1M3-F1
#
_cell.length_a   1.000
_cell.length_b   1.000
_cell.length_c   1.000
_cell.angle_alpha   90.00
_cell.angle_beta   90.00
_cell.angle_gamma   90.00
#
_symmetry.space_group_name_H-M   'P 1'
#
loop_
_entity.id
_entity.type
_entity.pdbx_description
1 polymer ?
#
loop_
_entity_poly.entity_id
_entity_poly.type
_entity_poly.pdbx_seq_one_letter_code
_entity_poly.pdbx_strand_id
1 'polypeptide(L)'
;MGVWYPQKCEQSPVLSRRSCPAFYKNIVRIRRSVTFNQVKGIFGFGESDSIGKISFPAVQAAPALSTSFPFIFGEKSRVPCLIPCGIDQDPYFRMTRDVAPKLGFPKPALLHSVFFPALQGAQSKMSASDPNSSIFLTDTPAQIKNKINKYAFSGGGATTEEHREKGGNCDVDISYQYLRFFLEDDERLETIRKDYTSGELLTGYLKKELIGILQKLIADHQEARKAVTDEVIAQFTAQRPLQFKKV
;
A
#
# COMPACT_ATOMS: atom_id res chain seq x y z
N MET A 1 13.37 1.05 5.47
CA MET A 1 13.45 1.50 4.06
C MET A 1 12.86 0.41 3.18
N GLY A 2 11.65 0.62 2.68
CA GLY A 2 10.99 -0.34 1.79
C GLY A 2 11.61 -0.27 0.40
N VAL A 3 12.07 -1.41 -0.12
CA VAL A 3 12.32 -1.55 -1.56
C VAL A 3 10.94 -1.61 -2.21
N TRP A 4 10.53 -0.53 -2.89
CA TRP A 4 9.25 -0.47 -3.57
C TRP A 4 9.27 -1.44 -4.76
N TYR A 5 8.48 -2.51 -4.68
CA TYR A 5 8.30 -3.46 -5.78
C TYR A 5 6.90 -3.28 -6.37
N PRO A 6 6.77 -2.90 -7.64
CA PRO A 6 5.47 -2.97 -8.30
C PRO A 6 5.05 -4.44 -8.44
N GLN A 7 3.79 -4.73 -8.15
CA GLN A 7 3.17 -6.06 -8.31
C GLN A 7 3.16 -6.56 -9.77
N LYS A 8 3.52 -5.72 -10.74
CA LYS A 8 3.71 -6.09 -12.15
C LYS A 8 5.20 -6.21 -12.45
N CYS A 9 5.67 -7.45 -12.57
CA CYS A 9 7.07 -7.80 -12.89
C CYS A 9 7.57 -7.19 -14.22
N GLU A 10 6.67 -6.76 -15.10
CA GLU A 10 6.98 -6.23 -16.43
C GLU A 10 7.49 -4.79 -16.45
N GLN A 11 7.37 -4.00 -15.36
CA GLN A 11 7.62 -2.55 -15.42
C GLN A 11 8.79 -2.04 -14.56
N SER A 12 9.54 -2.91 -13.87
CA SER A 12 10.74 -2.46 -13.13
C SER A 12 12.02 -2.80 -13.92
N PRO A 13 12.64 -1.83 -14.63
CA PRO A 13 13.86 -2.06 -15.41
C PRO A 13 15.08 -2.45 -14.54
N VAL A 14 15.00 -2.23 -13.22
CA VAL A 14 16.08 -2.45 -12.23
C VAL A 14 16.46 -3.91 -12.07
N LEU A 15 15.47 -4.81 -12.16
CA LEU A 15 15.55 -6.19 -11.66
C LEU A 15 15.13 -7.21 -12.71
N SER A 16 15.29 -6.86 -13.99
CA SER A 16 15.19 -7.84 -15.07
C SER A 16 16.26 -8.93 -14.88
N ARG A 17 16.00 -10.14 -15.39
CA ARG A 17 16.90 -11.30 -15.30
C ARG A 17 18.33 -11.01 -15.78
N ARG A 18 18.52 -9.99 -16.62
CA ARG A 18 19.82 -9.55 -17.15
C ARG A 18 20.61 -8.65 -16.19
N SER A 19 19.96 -7.97 -15.25
CA SER A 19 20.62 -6.95 -14.44
C SER A 19 21.18 -7.47 -13.10
N CYS A 20 20.58 -8.46 -12.44
CA CYS A 20 21.08 -8.96 -11.14
C CYS A 20 21.05 -10.51 -11.03
N PRO A 21 22.18 -11.21 -11.29
CA PRO A 21 22.24 -12.67 -11.17
C PRO A 21 21.95 -13.19 -9.76
N ALA A 22 22.32 -12.44 -8.72
CA ALA A 22 22.08 -12.83 -7.32
C ALA A 22 20.59 -12.85 -6.97
N PHE A 23 19.82 -11.91 -7.50
CA PHE A 23 18.36 -11.87 -7.36
C PHE A 23 17.72 -13.16 -7.92
N TYR A 24 18.09 -13.53 -9.15
CA TYR A 24 17.57 -14.74 -9.79
C TYR A 24 18.01 -16.03 -9.08
N LYS A 25 19.24 -16.09 -8.54
CA LYS A 25 19.70 -17.22 -7.71
C LYS A 25 18.77 -17.44 -6.52
N ASN A 26 18.37 -16.38 -5.81
CA ASN A 26 17.45 -16.50 -4.68
C ASN A 26 16.04 -16.91 -5.12
N ILE A 27 15.54 -16.41 -6.26
CA ILE A 27 14.26 -16.89 -6.83
C ILE A 27 14.29 -18.41 -7.03
N VAL A 28 15.34 -18.95 -7.66
CA VAL A 28 15.46 -20.40 -7.91
C VAL A 28 15.52 -21.20 -6.60
N ARG A 29 16.26 -20.70 -5.60
CA ARG A 29 16.33 -21.33 -4.27
C ARG A 29 14.97 -21.38 -3.58
N ILE A 30 14.18 -20.30 -3.69
CA ILE A 30 12.82 -20.24 -3.14
C ILE A 30 11.89 -21.18 -3.90
N ARG A 31 11.92 -21.18 -5.24
CA ARG A 31 11.12 -22.10 -6.08
C ARG A 31 11.38 -23.56 -5.75
N ARG A 32 12.63 -23.94 -5.49
CA ARG A 32 12.97 -25.31 -5.07
C ARG A 32 12.41 -25.69 -3.69
N SER A 33 12.10 -24.69 -2.87
CA SER A 33 11.65 -24.88 -1.48
C SER A 33 10.14 -24.77 -1.30
N VAL A 34 9.39 -24.53 -2.37
CA VAL A 34 7.94 -24.34 -2.38
C VAL A 34 7.31 -25.26 -3.43
N THR A 35 6.37 -26.10 -3.02
CA THR A 35 5.66 -27.04 -3.91
C THR A 35 4.45 -26.40 -4.57
N PHE A 36 3.97 -26.98 -5.67
CA PHE A 36 2.74 -26.54 -6.31
C PHE A 36 1.52 -26.61 -5.37
N ASN A 37 1.42 -27.67 -4.56
CA ASN A 37 0.35 -27.82 -3.58
C ASN A 37 0.34 -26.68 -2.55
N GLN A 38 1.52 -26.18 -2.14
CA GLN A 38 1.61 -25.03 -1.24
C GLN A 38 1.09 -23.75 -1.90
N VAL A 39 1.52 -23.42 -3.12
CA VAL A 39 1.03 -22.21 -3.80
C VAL A 39 -0.45 -22.30 -4.17
N LYS A 40 -0.96 -23.49 -4.50
CA LYS A 40 -2.39 -23.75 -4.69
C LYS A 40 -3.18 -23.47 -3.41
N GLY A 41 -2.71 -23.96 -2.27
CA GLY A 41 -3.37 -23.72 -0.98
C GLY A 41 -3.30 -22.27 -0.49
N ILE A 42 -2.19 -21.57 -0.76
CA ILE A 42 -1.96 -20.21 -0.26
C ILE A 42 -2.62 -19.16 -1.17
N PHE A 43 -2.53 -19.32 -2.49
CA PHE A 43 -2.95 -18.30 -3.46
C PHE A 43 -4.15 -18.71 -4.32
N GLY A 44 -4.65 -19.94 -4.18
CA GLY A 44 -5.80 -20.43 -4.93
C GLY A 44 -5.51 -20.71 -6.41
N PHE A 45 -4.25 -20.94 -6.81
CA PHE A 45 -3.91 -21.22 -8.20
C PHE A 45 -4.44 -22.57 -8.68
N GLY A 46 -4.91 -22.61 -9.93
CA GLY A 46 -5.39 -23.79 -10.62
C GLY A 46 -4.41 -24.34 -11.66
N GLU A 47 -4.77 -25.47 -12.26
CA GLU A 47 -3.98 -26.09 -13.34
C GLU A 47 -4.12 -25.33 -14.67
N SER A 48 -5.15 -24.50 -14.81
CA SER A 48 -5.35 -23.59 -15.94
C SER A 48 -4.57 -22.29 -15.84
N ASP A 49 -3.97 -21.99 -14.68
CA ASP A 49 -3.14 -20.80 -14.51
C ASP A 49 -1.79 -20.95 -15.21
N SER A 50 -1.28 -19.86 -15.77
CA SER A 50 0.02 -19.88 -16.43
C SER A 50 1.15 -20.19 -15.43
N ILE A 51 2.19 -20.89 -15.90
CA ILE A 51 3.39 -21.20 -15.11
C ILE A 51 4.09 -19.93 -14.57
N GLY A 52 3.93 -18.81 -15.27
CA GLY A 52 4.40 -17.50 -14.82
C GLY A 52 3.72 -17.07 -13.52
N LYS A 53 2.38 -17.14 -13.47
CA LYS A 53 1.58 -16.81 -12.29
C LYS A 53 1.89 -17.73 -11.12
N ILE A 54 1.95 -19.04 -11.36
CA ILE A 54 2.24 -20.06 -10.34
C ILE A 54 3.63 -19.84 -9.71
N SER A 55 4.61 -19.43 -10.51
CA SER A 55 6.00 -19.26 -10.06
C SER A 55 6.36 -17.84 -9.59
N PHE A 56 5.41 -16.90 -9.66
CA PHE A 56 5.57 -15.49 -9.28
C PHE A 56 5.77 -15.27 -7.77
N PRO A 57 5.15 -16.02 -6.84
CA PRO A 57 5.37 -15.81 -5.40
C PRO A 57 6.84 -15.84 -4.98
N ALA A 58 7.67 -16.64 -5.65
CA ALA A 58 9.10 -16.68 -5.41
C ALA A 58 9.83 -15.39 -5.78
N VAL A 59 9.33 -14.66 -6.79
CA VAL A 59 9.84 -13.35 -7.20
C VAL A 59 9.53 -12.31 -6.13
N GLN A 60 8.33 -12.31 -5.58
CA GLN A 60 7.94 -11.40 -4.50
C GLN A 60 8.61 -11.72 -3.16
N ALA A 61 8.98 -12.98 -2.93
CA ALA A 61 9.71 -13.41 -1.74
C ALA A 61 11.22 -13.07 -1.79
N ALA A 62 11.85 -13.07 -2.97
CA ALA A 62 13.29 -12.89 -3.11
C ALA A 62 13.85 -11.57 -2.52
N PRO A 63 13.18 -10.39 -2.64
CA PRO A 63 13.63 -9.14 -2.02
C PRO A 63 13.79 -9.20 -0.50
N ALA A 64 13.12 -10.13 0.18
CA ALA A 64 13.25 -10.29 1.62
C ALA A 64 14.61 -10.87 2.05
N LEU A 65 15.39 -11.41 1.10
CA LEU A 65 16.72 -11.96 1.35
C LEU A 65 17.77 -10.93 0.93
N SER A 66 18.56 -10.41 1.88
CA SER A 66 19.54 -9.33 1.62
C SER A 66 20.56 -9.64 0.51
N THR A 67 20.92 -10.91 0.32
CA THR A 67 21.83 -11.32 -0.78
C THR A 67 21.22 -11.18 -2.18
N SER A 68 19.92 -10.87 -2.29
CA SER A 68 19.28 -10.46 -3.54
C SER A 68 19.80 -9.11 -4.06
N PHE A 69 20.40 -8.29 -3.17
CA PHE A 69 20.96 -6.98 -3.48
C PHE A 69 22.42 -6.88 -3.02
N PRO A 70 23.36 -7.63 -3.66
CA PRO A 70 24.75 -7.66 -3.24
C PRO A 70 25.44 -6.30 -3.37
N PHE A 71 25.00 -5.45 -4.31
CA PHE A 71 25.48 -4.08 -4.48
C PHE A 71 25.09 -3.15 -3.31
N ILE A 72 24.13 -3.55 -2.47
CA ILE A 72 23.72 -2.81 -1.28
C ILE A 72 24.31 -3.44 -0.02
N PHE A 73 24.14 -4.74 0.16
CA PHE A 73 24.41 -5.42 1.43
C PHE A 73 25.64 -6.36 1.39
N GLY A 74 26.24 -6.59 0.22
CA GLY A 74 27.29 -7.59 0.03
C GLY A 74 26.76 -9.02 -0.11
N GLU A 75 27.59 -9.91 -0.65
CA GLU A 75 27.18 -11.26 -1.10
C GLU A 75 26.84 -12.25 0.02
N LYS A 76 27.39 -12.05 1.21
CA LYS A 76 27.21 -12.96 2.36
C LYS A 76 26.32 -12.37 3.46
N SER A 77 25.61 -11.29 3.17
CA SER A 77 24.76 -10.59 4.14
C SER A 77 23.61 -11.46 4.67
N ARG A 78 23.27 -11.23 5.94
CA ARG A 78 22.07 -11.75 6.62
C ARG A 78 21.32 -10.63 7.33
N VAL A 79 21.33 -9.44 6.70
CA VAL A 79 20.64 -8.26 7.22
C VAL A 79 19.14 -8.59 7.34
N PRO A 80 18.52 -8.40 8.51
CA PRO A 80 17.08 -8.56 8.69
C PRO A 80 16.27 -7.65 7.76
N CYS A 81 15.11 -8.12 7.32
CA CYS A 81 14.20 -7.37 6.47
C CYS A 81 12.92 -7.03 7.24
N LEU A 82 12.51 -5.76 7.18
CA LEU A 82 11.20 -5.29 7.66
C LEU A 82 10.35 -4.90 6.46
N ILE A 83 9.16 -5.47 6.35
CA ILE A 83 8.24 -5.31 5.23
C ILE A 83 6.96 -4.63 5.71
N PRO A 84 6.79 -3.31 5.50
CA PRO A 84 5.50 -2.64 5.68
C PRO A 84 4.60 -2.90 4.48
N CYS A 85 3.41 -3.46 4.69
CA CYS A 85 2.47 -3.76 3.61
C CYS A 85 1.02 -3.80 4.09
N GLY A 86 0.07 -3.75 3.16
CA GLY A 86 -1.31 -4.13 3.45
C GLY A 86 -1.43 -5.60 3.82
N ILE A 87 -2.45 -5.96 4.59
CA ILE A 87 -2.68 -7.35 5.03
C ILE A 87 -2.92 -8.34 3.87
N ASP A 88 -3.33 -7.87 2.70
CA ASP A 88 -3.48 -8.68 1.49
C ASP A 88 -2.16 -9.26 0.95
N GLN A 89 -1.01 -8.70 1.34
CA GLN A 89 0.29 -9.22 0.92
C GLN A 89 0.84 -10.29 1.86
N ASP A 90 0.23 -10.47 3.04
CA ASP A 90 0.66 -11.43 4.06
C ASP A 90 0.84 -12.87 3.55
N PRO A 91 -0.01 -13.43 2.65
CA PRO A 91 0.20 -14.77 2.10
C PRO A 91 1.58 -14.98 1.45
N TYR A 92 2.12 -13.97 0.76
CA TYR A 92 3.47 -14.02 0.17
C TYR A 92 4.55 -14.10 1.25
N PHE A 93 4.41 -13.29 2.31
CA PHE A 93 5.45 -13.16 3.32
C PHE A 93 5.36 -14.25 4.39
N ARG A 94 4.17 -14.83 4.65
CA ARG A 94 4.04 -16.08 5.40
C ARG A 94 4.79 -17.22 4.74
N MET A 95 4.56 -17.43 3.44
CA MET A 95 5.34 -18.39 2.64
C MET A 95 6.84 -18.09 2.72
N THR A 96 7.23 -16.82 2.61
CA THR A 96 8.64 -16.40 2.70
C THR A 96 9.26 -16.72 4.07
N ARG A 97 8.52 -16.56 5.16
CA ARG A 97 8.96 -16.87 6.53
C ARG A 97 9.16 -18.37 6.77
N ASP A 98 8.44 -19.23 6.06
CA ASP A 98 8.65 -20.69 6.11
C ASP A 98 9.86 -21.14 5.30
N VAL A 99 10.17 -20.42 4.21
CA VAL A 99 11.30 -20.71 3.32
C VAL A 99 12.62 -20.15 3.84
N ALA A 100 12.62 -18.95 4.44
CA ALA A 100 13.84 -18.25 4.83
C ALA A 100 14.79 -19.08 5.73
N PRO A 101 14.33 -19.79 6.78
CA PRO A 101 15.20 -20.62 7.61
C PRO A 101 15.83 -21.79 6.84
N LYS A 102 15.08 -22.42 5.91
CA LYS A 102 15.59 -23.51 5.05
C LYS A 102 16.75 -23.04 4.15
N LEU A 103 16.80 -21.75 3.86
CA LEU A 103 17.84 -21.10 3.06
C LEU A 103 18.95 -20.44 3.90
N GLY A 104 18.87 -20.55 5.23
CA GLY A 104 19.83 -19.98 6.17
C GLY A 104 19.69 -18.45 6.33
N PHE A 105 18.47 -17.91 6.22
CA PHE A 105 18.17 -16.48 6.40
C PHE A 105 17.25 -16.24 7.60
N PRO A 106 17.34 -15.05 8.24
CA PRO A 106 16.35 -14.63 9.21
C PRO A 106 14.97 -14.50 8.53
N LYS A 107 13.91 -14.78 9.30
CA LYS A 107 12.54 -14.54 8.85
C LYS A 107 12.32 -13.03 8.68
N PRO A 108 11.69 -12.56 7.59
CA PRO A 108 11.32 -11.15 7.48
C PRO A 108 10.29 -10.78 8.56
N ALA A 109 10.44 -9.58 9.13
CA ALA A 109 9.45 -8.94 9.99
C ALA A 109 8.40 -8.23 9.13
N LEU A 110 7.17 -8.15 9.63
CA LEU A 110 6.02 -7.59 8.92
C LEU A 110 5.34 -6.54 9.80
N LEU A 111 4.92 -5.44 9.18
CA LEU A 111 4.00 -4.46 9.77
C LEU A 111 2.82 -4.30 8.82
N HIS A 112 1.62 -4.65 9.30
CA HIS A 112 0.41 -4.67 8.48
C HIS A 112 -0.39 -3.38 8.65
N SER A 113 -0.72 -2.73 7.53
CA SER A 113 -1.69 -1.65 7.50
C SER A 113 -3.11 -2.20 7.29
N VAL A 114 -4.09 -1.51 7.87
CA VAL A 114 -5.50 -1.69 7.49
C VAL A 114 -5.74 -1.18 6.07
N PHE A 115 -6.85 -1.61 5.45
CA PHE A 115 -7.22 -1.10 4.13
C PHE A 115 -7.79 0.30 4.21
N PHE A 116 -7.48 1.08 3.19
CA PHE A 116 -8.15 2.34 2.94
C PHE A 116 -9.53 2.06 2.31
N PRO A 117 -10.63 2.50 2.92
CA PRO A 117 -11.96 2.13 2.46
C PRO A 117 -12.31 2.83 1.14
N ALA A 118 -13.12 2.18 0.32
CA ALA A 118 -13.66 2.80 -0.90
C ALA A 118 -14.64 3.93 -0.56
N LEU A 119 -14.84 4.87 -1.49
CA LEU A 119 -15.77 5.97 -1.29
C LEU A 119 -17.19 5.49 -1.00
N GLN A 120 -17.63 4.41 -1.62
CA GLN A 120 -18.99 3.87 -1.46
C GLN A 120 -19.25 3.19 -0.11
N GLY A 121 -18.22 2.89 0.69
CA GLY A 121 -18.39 2.27 2.01
C GLY A 121 -17.21 1.43 2.49
N ALA A 122 -17.19 1.14 3.79
CA ALA A 122 -16.08 0.46 4.46
C ALA A 122 -15.94 -1.04 4.12
N GLN A 123 -16.97 -1.63 3.50
CA GLN A 123 -16.97 -3.05 3.13
C GLN A 123 -16.15 -3.36 1.87
N SER A 124 -15.77 -2.34 1.09
CA SER A 124 -14.97 -2.52 -0.12
C SER A 124 -13.63 -1.77 -0.02
N LYS A 125 -12.57 -2.43 -0.53
CA LYS A 125 -11.23 -1.84 -0.67
C LYS A 125 -11.25 -0.87 -1.84
N MET A 126 -10.62 0.30 -1.68
CA MET A 126 -10.41 1.22 -2.80
C MET A 126 -9.68 0.51 -3.94
N SER A 127 -10.26 0.55 -5.14
CA SER A 127 -9.73 -0.14 -6.33
C SER A 127 -9.71 0.79 -7.53
N ALA A 128 -8.56 0.84 -8.20
CA ALA A 128 -8.40 1.58 -9.46
C ALA A 128 -9.33 1.09 -10.59
N SER A 129 -9.97 -0.06 -10.44
CA SER A 129 -10.95 -0.60 -11.39
C SER A 129 -12.27 0.17 -11.44
N ASP A 130 -12.65 0.87 -10.37
CA ASP A 130 -13.81 1.77 -10.36
C ASP A 130 -13.35 3.22 -10.16
N PRO A 131 -13.36 4.06 -11.22
CA PRO A 131 -12.92 5.44 -11.15
C PRO A 131 -13.66 6.33 -10.15
N ASN A 132 -14.90 5.97 -9.78
CA ASN A 132 -15.73 6.72 -8.85
C ASN A 132 -15.58 6.24 -7.41
N SER A 133 -14.95 5.07 -7.18
CA SER A 133 -14.65 4.52 -5.85
C SER A 133 -13.38 5.07 -5.23
N SER A 134 -12.55 5.75 -6.03
CA SER A 134 -11.17 6.06 -5.70
C SER A 134 -10.85 7.53 -5.91
N ILE A 135 -10.05 8.10 -5.01
CA ILE A 135 -9.38 9.38 -5.24
C ILE A 135 -8.01 9.06 -5.84
N PHE A 136 -7.77 9.48 -7.08
CA PHE A 136 -6.49 9.27 -7.75
C PHE A 136 -5.52 10.40 -7.41
N LEU A 137 -4.23 10.08 -7.36
CA LEU A 137 -3.17 11.07 -7.17
C LEU A 137 -3.02 12.05 -8.36
N THR A 138 -3.74 11.79 -9.45
CA THR A 138 -3.85 12.65 -10.64
C THR A 138 -5.15 13.44 -10.69
N ASP A 139 -6.05 13.28 -9.73
CA ASP A 139 -7.30 14.03 -9.70
C ASP A 139 -7.02 15.52 -9.45
N THR A 140 -7.79 16.36 -10.13
CA THR A 140 -7.79 17.82 -9.92
C THR A 140 -8.55 18.20 -8.63
N PRO A 141 -8.33 19.41 -8.07
CA PRO A 141 -9.06 19.86 -6.89
C PRO A 141 -10.59 19.78 -7.04
N ALA A 142 -11.10 20.08 -8.23
CA ALA A 142 -12.53 19.98 -8.55
C ALA A 142 -13.03 18.53 -8.57
N GLN A 143 -12.25 17.59 -9.12
CA GLN A 143 -12.58 16.17 -9.12
C GLN A 143 -12.59 15.60 -7.70
N ILE A 144 -11.60 15.93 -6.87
CA ILE A 144 -11.54 15.51 -5.45
C ILE A 144 -12.80 15.99 -4.73
N LYS A 145 -13.13 17.29 -4.84
CA LYS A 145 -14.33 17.88 -4.23
C LYS A 145 -15.60 17.16 -4.69
N ASN A 146 -15.74 16.91 -5.99
CA ASN A 146 -16.92 16.26 -6.55
C ASN A 146 -17.05 14.81 -6.06
N LYS A 147 -15.94 14.06 -6.03
CA LYS A 147 -15.95 12.66 -5.59
C LYS A 147 -16.31 12.53 -4.11
N ILE A 148 -15.72 13.35 -3.24
CA ILE A 148 -16.05 13.34 -1.81
C ILE A 148 -17.51 13.75 -1.58
N ASN A 149 -17.98 14.82 -2.23
CA ASN A 149 -19.35 15.29 -2.02
C ASN A 149 -20.39 14.28 -2.51
N LYS A 150 -20.20 13.68 -3.70
CA LYS A 150 -21.20 12.83 -4.35
C LYS A 150 -21.11 11.35 -4.00
N TYR A 151 -19.90 10.81 -3.84
CA TYR A 151 -19.68 9.36 -3.76
C TYR A 151 -19.20 8.89 -2.39
N ALA A 152 -18.61 9.76 -1.55
CA ALA A 152 -18.23 9.35 -0.20
C ALA A 152 -19.49 9.10 0.64
N PHE A 153 -19.65 7.86 1.10
CA PHE A 153 -20.74 7.43 1.96
C PHE A 153 -20.76 8.24 3.27
N SER A 154 -21.96 8.70 3.65
CA SER A 154 -22.20 9.52 4.84
C SER A 154 -22.73 8.65 5.97
N GLY A 155 -22.16 8.77 7.16
CA GLY A 155 -22.67 8.17 8.39
C GLY A 155 -23.69 9.04 9.13
N GLY A 156 -24.00 10.23 8.63
CA GLY A 156 -24.96 11.17 9.23
C GLY A 156 -26.42 10.91 8.84
N GLY A 157 -27.36 11.49 9.62
CA GLY A 157 -28.80 11.47 9.34
C GLY A 157 -29.19 12.00 7.94
N ALA A 158 -30.35 11.55 7.43
CA ALA A 158 -30.80 11.88 6.08
C ALA A 158 -31.22 13.35 5.94
N THR A 159 -31.68 13.95 7.04
CA THR A 159 -31.98 15.39 7.14
C THR A 159 -31.13 16.05 8.21
N THR A 160 -31.07 17.39 8.18
CA THR A 160 -30.34 18.19 9.17
C THR A 160 -30.93 18.05 10.58
N GLU A 161 -32.25 17.90 10.67
CA GLU A 161 -32.96 17.73 11.94
C GLU A 161 -32.62 16.37 12.55
N GLU A 162 -32.70 15.30 11.75
CA GLU A 162 -32.34 13.96 12.20
C GLU A 162 -30.86 13.90 12.61
N HIS A 163 -29.96 14.53 11.85
CA HIS A 163 -28.55 14.57 12.18
C HIS A 163 -28.28 15.30 13.50
N ARG A 164 -28.97 16.40 13.78
CA ARG A 164 -28.83 17.13 15.05
C ARG A 164 -29.41 16.35 16.24
N GLU A 165 -30.44 15.55 16.01
CA GLU A 165 -31.08 14.75 17.06
C GLU A 165 -30.30 13.47 17.38
N LYS A 166 -29.83 12.76 16.34
CA LYS A 166 -29.23 11.42 16.48
C LYS A 166 -27.71 11.39 16.30
N GLY A 167 -27.11 12.47 15.83
CA GLY A 167 -25.70 12.53 15.48
C GLY A 167 -25.34 11.78 14.19
N GLY A 168 -24.03 11.77 13.90
CA GLY A 168 -23.43 10.98 12.83
C GLY A 168 -22.63 9.79 13.34
N ASN A 169 -22.61 8.70 12.58
CA ASN A 169 -21.84 7.51 12.90
C ASN A 169 -20.46 7.54 12.24
N CYS A 170 -19.43 7.85 13.03
CA CYS A 170 -18.04 7.84 12.63
C CYS A 170 -17.52 6.48 12.12
N ASP A 171 -18.06 5.34 12.60
CA ASP A 171 -17.56 4.01 12.22
C ASP A 171 -17.83 3.67 10.76
N VAL A 172 -18.88 4.27 10.19
CA VAL A 172 -19.30 4.04 8.80
C VAL A 172 -19.07 5.24 7.88
N ASP A 173 -18.91 6.46 8.42
CA ASP A 173 -18.68 7.65 7.60
C ASP A 173 -17.30 7.64 6.95
N ILE A 174 -17.27 7.59 5.62
CA ILE A 174 -16.01 7.48 4.87
C ILE A 174 -15.16 8.74 4.99
N SER A 175 -15.78 9.90 5.14
CA SER A 175 -15.05 11.15 5.26
C SER A 175 -14.29 11.20 6.59
N TYR A 176 -14.95 10.80 7.68
CA TYR A 176 -14.30 10.62 8.97
C TYR A 176 -13.23 9.53 8.93
N GLN A 177 -13.50 8.38 8.31
CA GLN A 177 -12.50 7.32 8.17
C GLN A 177 -11.24 7.82 7.45
N TYR A 178 -11.36 8.67 6.43
CA TYR A 178 -10.21 9.24 5.73
C TYR A 178 -9.43 10.25 6.57
N LEU A 179 -10.13 11.05 7.39
CA LEU A 179 -9.47 11.97 8.32
C LEU A 179 -8.53 11.24 9.28
N ARG A 180 -8.90 10.04 9.76
CA ARG A 180 -8.03 9.20 10.60
C ARG A 180 -6.68 8.84 9.97
N PHE A 181 -6.55 8.92 8.65
CA PHE A 181 -5.29 8.64 7.95
C PHE A 181 -4.49 9.90 7.61
N PHE A 182 -5.15 11.04 7.41
CA PHE A 182 -4.51 12.22 6.80
C PHE A 182 -4.56 13.48 7.67
N LEU A 183 -5.39 13.51 8.71
CA LEU A 183 -5.36 14.57 9.70
C LEU A 183 -4.32 14.20 10.76
N GLU A 184 -3.24 14.99 10.82
CA GLU A 184 -2.10 14.73 11.72
C GLU A 184 -2.35 15.22 13.16
N ASP A 185 -3.33 16.10 13.37
CA ASP A 185 -3.69 16.64 14.68
C ASP A 185 -4.71 15.73 15.38
N ASP A 186 -4.23 14.93 16.33
CA ASP A 186 -5.05 14.00 17.12
C ASP A 186 -6.14 14.70 17.95
N GLU A 187 -5.86 15.89 18.49
CA GLU A 187 -6.83 16.65 19.30
C GLU A 187 -7.96 17.16 18.41
N ARG A 188 -7.62 17.67 17.21
CA ARG A 188 -8.61 18.08 16.21
C ARG A 188 -9.43 16.89 15.74
N LEU A 189 -8.82 15.74 15.48
CA LEU A 189 -9.52 14.52 15.06
C LEU A 189 -10.53 14.07 16.12
N GLU A 190 -10.15 14.08 17.39
CA GLU A 190 -11.04 13.72 18.50
C GLU A 190 -12.17 14.74 18.69
N THR A 191 -11.90 16.03 18.48
CA THR A 191 -12.93 17.08 18.48
C THR A 191 -13.96 16.83 17.37
N ILE A 192 -13.50 16.59 16.13
CA ILE A 192 -14.38 16.22 15.01
C ILE A 192 -15.22 14.99 15.34
N ARG A 193 -14.62 13.97 15.96
CA ARG A 193 -15.35 12.76 16.36
C ARG A 193 -16.48 13.09 17.32
N LYS A 194 -16.21 13.88 18.37
CA LYS A 194 -17.22 14.28 19.37
C LYS A 194 -18.33 15.11 18.73
N ASP A 195 -17.99 16.14 17.97
CA ASP A 195 -18.95 17.07 17.37
C ASP A 195 -19.80 16.39 16.30
N TYR A 196 -19.23 15.47 15.52
CA TYR A 196 -19.98 14.68 14.54
C TYR A 196 -20.91 13.69 15.21
N THR A 197 -20.44 13.02 16.27
CA THR A 197 -21.26 12.05 17.04
C THR A 197 -22.38 12.73 17.81
N SER A 198 -22.20 13.98 18.27
CA SER A 198 -23.23 14.75 18.96
C SER A 198 -24.27 15.37 18.02
N GLY A 199 -23.98 15.46 16.72
CA GLY A 199 -24.82 16.14 15.73
C GLY A 199 -24.56 17.64 15.59
N GLU A 200 -23.58 18.18 16.31
CA GLU A 200 -23.15 19.58 16.20
C GLU A 200 -22.47 19.85 14.84
N LEU A 201 -21.60 18.94 14.39
CA LEU A 201 -20.92 19.03 13.11
C LEU A 201 -21.72 18.32 12.01
N LEU A 202 -22.30 19.08 11.08
CA LEU A 202 -23.00 18.49 9.94
C LEU A 202 -22.02 17.83 8.94
N THR A 203 -22.47 16.75 8.26
CA THR A 203 -21.68 16.01 7.24
C THR A 203 -21.04 16.91 6.17
N GLY A 204 -21.71 17.99 5.75
CA GLY A 204 -21.16 18.91 4.76
C GLY A 204 -19.87 19.61 5.22
N TYR A 205 -19.77 19.95 6.51
CA TYR A 205 -18.57 20.56 7.09
C TYR A 205 -17.45 19.55 7.27
N LEU A 206 -17.77 18.33 7.72
CA LEU A 206 -16.84 17.21 7.79
C LEU A 206 -16.19 16.93 6.42
N LYS A 207 -17.01 16.84 5.37
CA LYS A 207 -16.53 16.67 3.98
C LYS A 207 -15.67 17.83 3.52
N LYS A 208 -16.05 19.07 3.84
CA LYS A 208 -15.28 20.27 3.47
C LYS A 208 -13.88 20.25 4.08
N GLU A 209 -13.74 19.84 5.34
CA GLU A 209 -12.46 19.72 6.02
C GLU A 209 -11.57 18.66 5.35
N LEU A 210 -12.11 17.47 5.10
CA LEU A 210 -11.40 16.42 4.36
C LEU A 210 -10.96 16.88 2.95
N ILE A 211 -11.84 17.57 2.22
CA ILE A 211 -11.53 18.06 0.87
C ILE A 211 -10.32 19.00 0.91
N GLY A 212 -10.24 19.90 1.89
CA GLY A 212 -9.09 20.79 2.04
C GLY A 212 -7.78 20.03 2.24
N ILE A 213 -7.78 19.03 3.12
CA ILE A 213 -6.61 18.18 3.41
C ILE A 213 -6.18 17.41 2.16
N LEU A 214 -7.12 16.73 1.48
CA LEU A 214 -6.83 15.94 0.29
C LEU A 214 -6.34 16.79 -0.88
N GLN A 215 -6.92 17.99 -1.08
CA GLN A 215 -6.49 18.91 -2.12
C GLN A 215 -5.04 19.36 -1.90
N LYS A 216 -4.66 19.71 -0.67
CA LYS A 216 -3.28 20.07 -0.33
C LYS A 216 -2.35 18.87 -0.54
N LEU A 217 -2.67 17.72 0.03
CA LEU A 217 -1.87 16.49 -0.07
C LEU A 217 -1.59 16.10 -1.53
N ILE A 218 -2.63 16.11 -2.37
CA ILE A 218 -2.49 15.71 -3.78
C ILE A 218 -1.76 16.78 -4.58
N ALA A 219 -1.98 18.07 -4.31
CA ALA A 219 -1.23 19.14 -4.96
C ALA A 219 0.27 19.04 -4.65
N ASP A 220 0.63 18.85 -3.38
CA ASP A 220 2.02 18.69 -2.95
C ASP A 220 2.66 17.45 -3.60
N HIS A 221 1.93 16.33 -3.67
CA HIS A 221 2.39 15.13 -4.39
C HIS A 221 2.58 15.38 -5.89
N GLN A 222 1.64 16.06 -6.54
CA GLN A 222 1.73 16.36 -7.98
C GLN A 222 2.91 17.28 -8.27
N GLU A 223 3.18 18.25 -7.40
CA GLU A 223 4.33 19.14 -7.54
C GLU A 223 5.64 18.39 -7.34
N ALA A 224 5.75 17.56 -6.31
CA ALA A 224 6.91 16.70 -6.10
C ALA A 224 7.12 15.74 -7.29
N ARG A 225 6.04 15.19 -7.87
CA ARG A 225 6.10 14.32 -9.04
C ARG A 225 6.63 15.03 -10.29
N LYS A 226 6.31 16.31 -10.50
CA LYS A 226 6.85 17.09 -11.63
C LYS A 226 8.36 17.27 -11.54
N ALA A 227 8.92 17.31 -10.34
CA ALA A 227 10.35 17.42 -10.12
C ALA A 227 11.12 16.11 -10.39
N VAL A 228 10.42 14.98 -10.61
CA VAL A 228 11.05 13.69 -10.92
C VAL A 228 11.39 13.64 -12.41
N THR A 229 12.68 13.81 -12.74
CA THR A 229 13.19 13.69 -14.11
C THR A 229 13.57 12.26 -14.47
N ASP A 230 13.81 12.00 -15.75
CA ASP A 230 14.31 10.70 -16.22
C ASP A 230 15.67 10.36 -15.61
N GLU A 231 16.52 11.35 -15.34
CA GLU A 231 17.80 11.16 -14.65
C GLU A 231 17.59 10.75 -13.19
N VAL A 232 16.61 11.33 -12.50
CA VAL A 232 16.24 10.91 -11.13
C VAL A 232 15.74 9.47 -11.16
N ILE A 233 14.86 9.12 -12.12
CA ILE A 233 14.37 7.75 -12.28
C ILE A 233 15.55 6.81 -12.56
N ALA A 234 16.42 7.15 -13.51
CA ALA A 234 17.61 6.38 -13.84
C ALA A 234 18.53 6.20 -12.64
N GLN A 235 18.73 7.25 -11.84
CA GLN A 235 19.51 7.18 -10.62
C GLN A 235 18.87 6.22 -9.62
N PHE A 236 17.57 6.36 -9.31
CA PHE A 236 16.87 5.48 -8.37
C PHE A 236 16.81 4.03 -8.84
N THR A 237 16.73 3.81 -10.15
CA THR A 237 16.67 2.48 -10.79
C THR A 237 18.05 1.87 -11.08
N ALA A 238 19.14 2.61 -10.92
CA ALA A 238 20.49 2.09 -11.06
C ALA A 238 20.91 1.21 -9.87
N GLN A 239 21.55 0.08 -10.17
CA GLN A 239 22.22 -0.74 -9.17
C GLN A 239 23.48 -0.02 -8.69
N ARG A 240 23.45 0.45 -7.44
CA ARG A 240 24.53 1.22 -6.84
C ARG A 240 24.60 0.99 -5.33
N PRO A 241 25.77 1.13 -4.70
CA PRO A 241 25.84 1.19 -3.26
C PRO A 241 25.00 2.36 -2.74
N LEU A 242 24.31 2.14 -1.63
CA LEU A 242 23.59 3.19 -0.91
C LEU A 242 24.50 3.75 0.19
N GLN A 243 24.23 4.99 0.59
CA GLN A 243 24.96 5.66 1.67
C GLN A 243 24.51 5.11 3.03
N PHE A 244 24.99 3.92 3.38
CA PHE A 244 24.89 3.38 4.72
C PHE A 244 26.19 3.63 5.47
N LYS A 245 26.10 4.21 6.68
CA LYS A 245 27.19 4.09 7.65
C LYS A 245 27.28 2.60 8.01
N LYS A 246 28.40 1.96 7.69
CA LYS A 246 28.71 0.64 8.24
C LYS A 246 28.90 0.86 9.75
N VAL A 247 27.91 0.43 10.53
CA VAL A 247 28.00 0.36 11.98
C VAL A 247 28.87 -0.85 12.35
#